data_AF-A0A9N9P3L5-F1
#
_entry.id   AF-A0A9N9P3L5-F1
#
_cell.length_a   1.000
_cell.length_b   1.000
_cell.length_c   1.000
_cell.angle_alpha   90.00
_cell.angle_beta   90.00
_cell.angle_gamma   90.00
#
_symmetry.space_group_name_H-M   'P 1'
#
loop_
_entity.id
_entity.type
_entity.pdbx_description
1 polymer ?
#
loop_
_entity_poly.entity_id
_entity_poly.type
_entity_poly.pdbx_seq_one_letter_code
_entity_poly.pdbx_strand_id
1 'polypeptide(L)'
;TIRLKSDDICGGICNMKGEILSQYIQNKVNDFVNSGLFKHYSSAAAFQDEIKKLKTKNKKLAKALESSNNKLRSSRMKIVRAEKTKKKNISKIQSITQKSKKVTPTKFVKLATDISNVGTVSLLAAAECTNKTISFFTGETSGKGLSTGTLSRWNKEVSA
;
A
#
# COMPACT_ATOMS: atom_id res chain seq x y z
N THR A 1 -33.30 -1.14 -110.27
CA THR A 1 -34.39 -0.57 -109.44
C THR A 1 -34.68 -1.49 -108.28
N ILE A 2 -34.12 -1.18 -107.11
CA ILE A 2 -34.51 -1.74 -105.81
C ILE A 2 -34.52 -0.54 -104.85
N ARG A 3 -35.71 -0.07 -104.48
CA ARG A 3 -35.92 0.98 -103.47
C ARG A 3 -35.90 0.30 -102.10
N LEU A 4 -34.93 0.62 -101.25
CA LEU A 4 -35.02 0.33 -99.83
C LEU A 4 -35.78 1.48 -99.16
N LYS A 5 -37.00 1.17 -98.72
CA LYS A 5 -37.86 2.07 -97.93
C LYS A 5 -37.23 2.29 -96.56
N SER A 6 -37.10 3.55 -96.21
CA SER A 6 -36.68 4.03 -94.89
C SER A 6 -37.93 4.23 -94.05
N ASP A 7 -38.51 3.15 -93.53
CA ASP A 7 -39.68 3.20 -92.64
C ASP A 7 -39.36 2.40 -91.35
N ASP A 8 -39.58 3.07 -90.21
CA ASP A 8 -39.83 2.54 -88.86
C ASP A 8 -38.70 1.88 -88.04
N ILE A 9 -37.74 2.70 -87.60
CA ILE A 9 -36.98 2.43 -86.35
C ILE A 9 -37.08 3.63 -85.40
N CYS A 10 -38.30 4.03 -85.04
CA CYS A 10 -38.51 4.94 -83.91
C CYS A 10 -39.90 4.80 -83.27
N GLY A 11 -40.51 3.62 -83.37
CA GLY A 11 -41.87 3.35 -82.89
C GLY A 11 -41.94 2.62 -81.55
N GLY A 12 -41.24 3.09 -80.50
CA GLY A 12 -41.39 2.43 -79.18
C GLY A 12 -40.61 2.97 -77.98
N ILE A 13 -39.73 3.97 -78.12
CA ILE A 13 -38.83 4.39 -77.01
C ILE A 13 -39.20 5.77 -76.43
N CYS A 14 -40.45 6.23 -76.60
CA CYS A 14 -40.86 7.57 -76.16
C CYS A 14 -41.86 7.59 -75.00
N ASN A 15 -41.98 6.51 -74.20
CA ASN A 15 -42.87 6.52 -73.02
C ASN A 15 -42.34 5.75 -71.80
N MET A 16 -41.02 5.65 -71.63
CA MET A 16 -40.43 5.27 -70.33
C MET A 16 -40.14 6.54 -69.55
N LYS A 17 -41.00 6.89 -68.61
CA LYS A 17 -40.67 7.84 -67.54
C LYS A 17 -39.43 7.32 -66.80
N GLY A 18 -38.25 7.80 -67.19
CA GLY A 18 -37.11 8.06 -66.30
C GLY A 18 -36.56 6.94 -65.42
N GLU A 19 -36.86 5.66 -65.65
CA GLU A 19 -36.23 4.56 -64.90
C GLU A 19 -35.17 3.86 -65.76
N ILE A 20 -33.92 4.32 -65.61
CA ILE A 20 -32.73 3.77 -66.28
C ILE A 20 -32.47 2.30 -65.88
N LEU A 21 -33.06 1.84 -64.78
CA LEU A 21 -32.87 0.51 -64.21
C LEU A 21 -34.23 -0.13 -63.92
N SER A 22 -34.36 -1.43 -64.19
CA SER A 22 -35.58 -2.18 -63.87
C SER A 22 -35.87 -2.18 -62.36
N GLN A 23 -37.16 -2.23 -62.00
CA GLN A 23 -37.62 -2.26 -60.60
C GLN A 23 -36.97 -3.40 -59.79
N TYR A 24 -36.68 -4.53 -60.44
CA TYR A 24 -35.92 -5.63 -59.86
C TYR A 24 -34.51 -5.22 -59.44
N ILE A 25 -33.78 -4.50 -60.30
CA ILE A 25 -32.43 -4.01 -60.00
C ILE A 25 -32.47 -2.98 -58.88
N GLN A 26 -33.44 -2.06 -58.89
CA GLN A 26 -33.62 -1.08 -57.83
C GLN A 26 -33.84 -1.75 -56.46
N ASN A 27 -34.70 -2.78 -56.41
CA ASN A 27 -34.95 -3.55 -55.19
C ASN A 27 -33.70 -4.31 -54.72
N LYS A 28 -32.98 -4.98 -55.62
CA LYS A 28 -31.72 -5.68 -55.32
C LYS A 28 -30.64 -4.74 -54.76
N VAL A 29 -30.53 -3.53 -55.30
CA VAL A 29 -29.60 -2.51 -54.80
C VAL A 29 -30.01 -2.04 -53.42
N ASN A 30 -31.30 -1.77 -53.19
CA ASN A 30 -31.80 -1.41 -51.86
C ASN A 30 -31.57 -2.51 -50.82
N ASP A 31 -31.84 -3.77 -51.16
CA ASP A 31 -31.59 -4.89 -50.27
C ASP A 31 -30.11 -5.03 -49.92
N PHE A 32 -29.21 -4.84 -50.90
CA PHE A 32 -27.78 -4.86 -50.68
C PHE A 32 -27.31 -3.71 -49.76
N VAL A 33 -27.82 -2.50 -49.99
CA VAL A 33 -27.49 -1.32 -49.16
C VAL A 33 -28.02 -1.52 -47.73
N ASN A 34 -29.25 -1.97 -47.56
CA ASN A 34 -29.87 -2.17 -46.25
C ASN A 34 -29.25 -3.33 -45.46
N SER A 35 -28.91 -4.43 -46.13
CA SER A 35 -28.33 -5.61 -45.47
C SER A 35 -26.82 -5.51 -45.26
N GLY A 36 -26.08 -4.87 -46.17
CA GLY A 36 -24.63 -4.76 -46.15
C GLY A 36 -24.13 -3.51 -45.44
N LEU A 37 -24.61 -2.33 -45.84
CA LEU A 37 -24.09 -1.05 -45.36
C LEU A 37 -24.72 -0.64 -44.02
N PHE A 38 -26.04 -0.75 -43.85
CA PHE A 38 -26.70 -0.29 -42.63
C PHE A 38 -26.47 -1.19 -41.41
N LYS A 39 -26.03 -2.45 -41.60
CA LYS A 39 -25.61 -3.34 -40.51
C LYS A 39 -24.37 -2.81 -39.76
N HIS A 40 -23.58 -1.93 -40.38
CA HIS A 40 -22.42 -1.31 -39.73
C HIS A 40 -22.78 -0.34 -38.60
N TYR A 41 -23.97 0.25 -38.60
CA TYR A 41 -24.35 1.22 -37.56
C TYR A 41 -24.46 0.56 -36.18
N SER A 42 -24.93 -0.69 -36.11
CA SER A 42 -24.95 -1.47 -34.85
C SER A 42 -23.54 -1.81 -34.37
N SER A 43 -22.61 -2.10 -35.29
CA SER A 43 -21.21 -2.38 -34.96
C SER A 43 -20.49 -1.12 -34.45
N ALA A 44 -20.72 0.03 -35.07
CA ALA A 44 -20.11 1.30 -34.66
C ALA A 44 -20.57 1.74 -33.26
N ALA A 45 -21.86 1.62 -32.95
CA ALA A 45 -22.40 1.89 -31.62
C ALA A 45 -21.80 0.94 -30.56
N ALA A 46 -21.72 -0.37 -30.87
CA ALA A 46 -21.10 -1.35 -29.98
C ALA A 46 -19.62 -1.04 -29.71
N PHE A 47 -18.86 -0.63 -30.73
CA PHE A 47 -17.48 -0.20 -30.56
C PHE A 47 -17.36 1.07 -29.71
N GLN A 48 -18.25 2.05 -29.89
CA GLN A 48 -18.27 3.26 -29.06
C GLN A 48 -18.55 2.95 -27.58
N ASP A 49 -19.49 2.04 -27.30
CA ASP A 49 -19.79 1.62 -25.94
C ASP A 49 -18.61 0.91 -25.29
N GLU A 50 -17.92 0.02 -26.01
CA GLU A 50 -16.75 -0.65 -25.47
C GLU A 50 -15.58 0.33 -25.26
N ILE A 51 -15.39 1.32 -26.14
CA ILE A 51 -14.43 2.43 -25.95
C ILE A 51 -14.76 3.20 -24.67
N LYS A 52 -16.03 3.56 -24.44
CA LYS A 52 -16.46 4.29 -23.25
C LYS A 52 -16.25 3.47 -21.97
N LYS A 53 -16.53 2.18 -22.02
CA LYS A 53 -16.31 1.23 -20.93
C LYS A 53 -14.82 1.06 -20.60
N LEU A 54 -13.97 0.88 -21.61
CA LEU A 54 -12.52 0.79 -21.47
C LEU A 54 -11.94 2.09 -20.90
N LYS A 55 -12.39 3.25 -21.38
CA LYS A 55 -11.97 4.56 -20.83
C LYS A 55 -12.32 4.69 -19.35
N THR A 56 -13.49 4.22 -18.95
CA THR A 56 -13.92 4.21 -17.54
C THR A 56 -13.07 3.27 -16.69
N LYS A 57 -12.79 2.06 -17.19
CA LYS A 57 -11.90 1.10 -16.52
C LYS A 57 -10.48 1.66 -16.36
N ASN A 58 -9.91 2.26 -17.41
CA ASN A 58 -8.58 2.88 -17.34
C ASN A 58 -8.52 4.01 -16.32
N LYS A 59 -9.56 4.85 -16.23
CA LYS A 59 -9.64 5.90 -15.21
C LYS A 59 -9.68 5.32 -13.78
N LYS A 60 -10.42 4.22 -13.57
CA LYS A 60 -10.45 3.52 -12.27
C LYS A 60 -9.09 2.91 -11.92
N LEU A 61 -8.44 2.27 -12.88
CA LEU A 61 -7.11 1.68 -12.70
C LEU A 61 -6.05 2.74 -12.38
N ALA A 62 -6.06 3.88 -13.07
CA ALA A 62 -5.14 4.99 -12.79
C ALA A 62 -5.29 5.51 -11.35
N LYS A 63 -6.53 5.68 -10.87
CA LYS A 63 -6.80 6.08 -9.48
C LYS A 63 -6.34 5.03 -8.46
N ALA A 64 -6.56 3.76 -8.75
CA ALA A 64 -6.12 2.66 -7.88
C ALA A 64 -4.59 2.59 -7.80
N LEU A 65 -3.90 2.77 -8.92
CA LEU A 65 -2.44 2.83 -9.00
C LEU A 65 -1.88 3.98 -8.17
N GLU A 66 -2.45 5.18 -8.31
CA GLU A 66 -2.07 6.36 -7.54
C GLU A 66 -2.26 6.13 -6.03
N SER A 67 -3.41 5.60 -5.62
CA SER A 67 -3.67 5.27 -4.22
C SER A 67 -2.67 4.25 -3.66
N SER A 68 -2.37 3.20 -4.43
CA SER A 68 -1.40 2.18 -4.04
C SER A 68 0.01 2.75 -3.90
N ASN A 69 0.44 3.58 -4.86
CA ASN A 69 1.74 4.26 -4.81
C ASN A 69 1.88 5.18 -3.59
N ASN A 70 0.82 5.91 -3.25
CA ASN A 70 0.81 6.75 -2.05
C ASN A 70 0.97 5.93 -0.76
N LYS A 71 0.30 4.78 -0.67
CA LYS A 71 0.48 3.83 0.45
C LYS A 71 1.90 3.27 0.50
N LEU A 72 2.44 2.85 -0.64
CA LEU A 72 3.80 2.32 -0.75
C LEU A 72 4.84 3.35 -0.29
N ARG A 73 4.71 4.61 -0.73
CA ARG A 73 5.59 5.72 -0.32
C ARG A 73 5.53 5.95 1.19
N SER A 74 4.33 5.94 1.77
CA SER A 74 4.14 6.09 3.22
C SER A 74 4.81 4.96 4.01
N SER A 75 4.61 3.71 3.59
CA SER A 75 5.25 2.54 4.22
C SER A 75 6.77 2.60 4.12
N ARG A 76 7.32 2.99 2.96
CA ARG A 76 8.77 3.16 2.78
C ARG A 76 9.35 4.18 3.76
N MET A 77 8.66 5.31 3.96
CA MET A 77 9.09 6.31 4.95
C MET A 77 9.04 5.79 6.39
N LYS A 78 8.04 4.96 6.74
CA LYS A 78 7.97 4.33 8.08
C LYS A 78 9.15 3.37 8.31
N ILE A 79 9.51 2.57 7.31
CA ILE A 79 10.65 1.65 7.37
C ILE A 79 11.95 2.42 7.62
N VAL A 80 12.22 3.45 6.82
CA VAL A 80 13.44 4.29 6.98
C VAL A 80 13.53 4.89 8.39
N ARG A 81 12.42 5.39 8.94
CA ARG A 81 12.38 5.91 10.32
C ARG A 81 12.66 4.82 11.36
N ALA A 82 12.06 3.64 11.19
CA ALA A 82 12.27 2.51 12.09
C ALA A 82 13.74 2.06 12.11
N GLU A 83 14.38 1.97 10.94
CA GLU A 83 15.80 1.63 10.81
C GLU A 83 16.70 2.66 11.49
N LYS A 84 16.42 3.95 11.29
CA LYS A 84 17.16 5.03 11.95
C LYS A 84 17.05 4.96 13.48
N THR A 85 15.84 4.72 13.99
CA THR A 85 15.59 4.56 15.43
C THR A 85 16.29 3.32 15.98
N LYS A 86 16.22 2.18 15.27
CA LYS A 86 16.93 0.95 15.63
C LYS A 86 18.43 1.20 15.74
N LYS A 87 19.04 1.83 14.73
CA LYS A 87 20.47 2.17 14.74
C LYS A 87 20.84 3.05 15.93
N LYS A 88 20.06 4.11 16.18
CA LYS A 88 20.26 5.01 17.34
C LYS A 88 20.21 4.25 18.66
N ASN A 89 19.22 3.38 18.84
CA ASN A 89 19.05 2.60 20.07
C ASN A 89 20.21 1.61 20.27
N ILE A 90 20.63 0.92 19.21
CA ILE A 90 21.79 0.03 19.25
C ILE A 90 23.05 0.80 19.67
N SER A 91 23.32 1.96 19.07
CA SER A 91 24.46 2.79 19.45
C SER A 91 24.38 3.27 20.91
N LYS A 92 23.18 3.62 21.40
CA LYS A 92 22.99 3.99 22.81
C LYS A 92 23.29 2.83 23.74
N ILE A 93 22.79 1.63 23.46
CA ILE A 93 23.07 0.42 24.24
C ILE A 93 24.58 0.15 24.25
N GLN A 94 25.22 0.15 23.08
CA GLN A 94 26.67 -0.05 22.97
C GLN A 94 27.46 0.96 23.81
N SER A 95 27.06 2.23 23.80
CA SER A 95 27.72 3.27 24.61
C SER A 95 27.58 3.03 26.11
N ILE A 96 26.41 2.52 26.56
CA ILE A 96 26.17 2.17 27.97
C ILE A 96 27.01 0.95 28.34
N THR A 97 27.01 -0.10 27.51
CA THR A 97 27.82 -1.30 27.73
C THR A 97 29.31 -0.97 27.80
N GLN A 98 29.81 -0.11 26.92
CA GLN A 98 31.20 0.35 26.95
C GLN A 98 31.54 1.19 28.19
N LYS A 99 30.60 2.01 28.67
CA LYS A 99 30.77 2.82 29.89
C LYS A 99 30.60 2.00 31.17
N SER A 100 29.86 0.90 31.12
CA SER A 100 29.68 0.02 32.27
C SER A 100 31.05 -0.53 32.66
N LYS A 101 31.49 -0.23 33.90
CA LYS A 101 32.76 -0.73 34.42
C LYS A 101 32.71 -2.25 34.35
N LYS A 102 33.70 -2.90 33.72
CA LYS A 102 33.85 -4.35 33.80
C LYS A 102 33.75 -4.76 35.26
N VAL A 103 32.71 -5.52 35.58
CA VAL A 103 32.55 -6.12 36.90
C VAL A 103 33.65 -7.15 37.02
N THR A 104 34.67 -6.82 37.81
CA THR A 104 35.72 -7.78 38.14
C THR A 104 35.21 -8.71 39.24
N PRO A 105 35.65 -9.98 39.28
CA PRO A 105 35.29 -10.91 40.34
C PRO A 105 35.50 -10.31 41.75
N THR A 106 36.58 -9.56 41.94
CA THR A 106 36.90 -8.88 43.21
C THR A 106 35.85 -7.85 43.63
N LYS A 107 35.33 -7.07 42.67
CA LYS A 107 34.28 -6.07 42.95
C LYS A 107 32.96 -6.74 43.31
N PHE A 108 32.64 -7.84 42.63
CA PHE A 108 31.46 -8.63 42.93
C PHE A 108 31.54 -9.31 44.30
N VAL A 109 32.70 -9.90 44.64
CA VAL A 109 32.95 -10.47 45.98
C VAL A 109 32.78 -9.40 47.05
N LYS A 110 33.33 -8.19 46.84
CA LYS A 110 33.15 -7.07 47.77
C LYS A 110 31.66 -6.73 47.98
N LEU A 111 30.87 -6.63 46.90
CA LEU A 111 29.43 -6.40 47.01
C LEU A 111 28.74 -7.52 47.81
N ALA A 112 29.06 -8.78 47.51
CA ALA A 112 28.48 -9.92 48.21
C ALA A 112 28.80 -9.88 49.72
N THR A 113 30.04 -9.54 50.08
CA THR A 113 30.44 -9.31 51.47
C THR A 113 29.69 -8.13 52.10
N ASP A 114 29.59 -7.00 51.40
CA ASP A 114 28.89 -5.80 51.88
C ASP A 114 27.39 -6.02 52.10
N ILE A 115 26.75 -6.88 51.30
CA ILE A 115 25.36 -7.33 51.45
C ILE A 115 25.25 -8.32 52.62
N SER A 116 26.15 -9.30 52.70
CA SER A 116 26.16 -10.29 53.79
C SER A 116 26.32 -9.64 55.16
N ASN A 117 27.08 -8.55 55.24
CA ASN A 117 27.36 -7.82 56.49
C ASN A 117 26.20 -6.94 56.97
N VAL A 118 25.12 -6.76 56.20
CA VAL A 118 23.94 -6.01 56.65
C VAL A 118 23.22 -6.72 57.81
N GLY A 119 23.50 -8.02 58.01
CA GLY A 119 23.41 -8.72 59.30
C GLY A 119 22.02 -8.98 59.88
N THR A 120 20.96 -8.32 59.41
CA THR A 120 19.60 -8.48 59.93
C THR A 120 18.56 -8.48 58.82
N VAL A 121 17.58 -9.40 58.89
CA VAL A 121 16.44 -9.42 57.96
C VAL A 121 15.45 -8.36 58.41
N SER A 122 15.52 -7.17 57.80
CA SER A 122 14.60 -6.06 58.05
C SER A 122 14.29 -5.30 56.76
N LEU A 123 13.21 -4.50 56.78
CA LEU A 123 12.84 -3.61 55.67
C LEU A 123 13.94 -2.58 55.36
N LEU A 124 14.62 -2.10 56.41
CA LEU A 124 15.75 -1.17 56.31
C LEU A 124 16.95 -1.85 55.63
N ALA A 125 17.31 -3.05 56.11
CA ALA A 125 18.37 -3.85 55.54
C ALA A 125 18.11 -4.18 54.06
N ALA A 126 16.88 -4.55 53.71
CA ALA A 126 16.50 -4.82 52.33
C ALA A 126 16.61 -3.57 51.44
N ALA A 127 16.21 -2.40 51.94
CA ALA A 127 16.41 -1.14 51.24
C ALA A 127 17.91 -0.81 51.05
N GLU A 128 18.73 -1.02 52.07
CA GLU A 128 20.18 -0.81 52.02
C GLU A 128 20.87 -1.75 51.02
N CYS A 129 20.58 -3.06 51.08
CA CYS A 129 21.09 -4.05 50.12
C CYS A 129 20.69 -3.71 48.68
N THR A 130 19.45 -3.27 48.47
CA THR A 130 18.95 -2.86 47.15
C THR A 130 19.70 -1.63 46.65
N ASN A 131 19.93 -0.63 47.50
CA ASN A 131 20.68 0.56 47.15
C ASN A 131 22.15 0.27 46.83
N LYS A 132 22.82 -0.60 47.59
CA LYS A 132 24.19 -1.07 47.31
C LYS A 132 24.26 -1.81 45.96
N THR A 133 23.29 -2.67 45.68
CA THR A 133 23.20 -3.41 44.42
C THR A 133 22.97 -2.49 43.23
N ILE A 134 22.04 -1.54 43.33
CA ILE A 134 21.79 -0.54 42.27
C ILE A 134 23.06 0.27 42.01
N SER A 135 23.67 0.81 43.07
CA SER A 135 24.89 1.63 42.94
C SER A 135 26.04 0.88 42.29
N PHE A 136 26.15 -0.43 42.54
CA PHE A 136 27.13 -1.29 41.92
C PHE A 136 26.94 -1.43 40.40
N PHE A 137 25.69 -1.66 39.94
CA PHE A 137 25.40 -1.86 38.53
C PHE A 137 25.37 -0.56 37.72
N THR A 138 24.96 0.55 38.33
CA THR A 138 24.85 1.84 37.65
C THR A 138 26.14 2.67 37.76
N GLY A 139 26.96 2.43 38.79
CA GLY A 139 28.10 3.27 39.12
C GLY A 139 27.71 4.64 39.68
N GLU A 140 26.42 4.87 39.94
CA GLU A 140 25.88 6.11 40.49
C GLU A 140 25.56 5.93 41.98
N THR A 141 26.11 6.80 42.84
CA THR A 141 25.69 6.89 44.25
C THR A 141 24.41 7.72 44.29
N SER A 142 23.25 7.07 44.17
CA SER A 142 21.95 7.76 44.18
C SER A 142 21.78 8.58 45.46
N GLY A 143 21.70 9.91 45.35
CA GLY A 143 21.37 10.81 46.46
C GLY A 143 19.92 10.67 46.98
N LYS A 144 19.09 9.88 46.28
CA LYS A 144 17.74 9.48 46.70
C LYS A 144 17.64 7.96 46.59
N GLY A 145 18.29 7.25 47.50
CA GLY A 145 18.17 5.80 47.60
C GLY A 145 16.71 5.35 47.78
N LEU A 146 16.41 4.11 47.39
CA LEU A 146 15.14 3.45 47.64
C LEU A 146 14.81 3.52 49.13
N SER A 147 13.64 4.08 49.46
CA SER A 147 13.18 4.21 50.85
C SER A 147 12.48 2.93 51.32
N THR A 148 12.44 2.71 52.63
CA THR A 148 11.64 1.64 53.26
C THR A 148 10.15 1.76 52.94
N GLY A 149 9.63 2.99 52.80
CA GLY A 149 8.24 3.25 52.41
C GLY A 149 7.93 2.76 50.98
N THR A 150 8.84 3.02 50.04
CA THR A 150 8.73 2.51 48.66
C THR A 150 8.76 0.99 48.64
N LEU A 151 9.69 0.37 49.38
CA LEU A 151 9.84 -1.07 49.44
C LEU A 151 8.62 -1.75 50.09
N SER A 152 8.08 -1.16 51.17
CA SER A 152 6.86 -1.64 51.82
C SER A 152 5.64 -1.60 50.88
N ARG A 153 5.52 -0.56 50.06
CA ARG A 153 4.44 -0.45 49.08
C ARG A 153 4.54 -1.54 48.01
N TRP A 154 5.72 -1.76 47.44
CA TRP A 154 5.95 -2.84 46.48
C TRP A 154 5.67 -4.21 47.07
N ASN A 155 6.07 -4.45 48.34
CA ASN A 155 5.79 -5.72 49.00
C ASN A 155 4.28 -6.00 49.12
N LYS A 156 3.48 -4.96 49.38
CA LYS A 156 2.00 -5.07 49.41
C LYS A 156 1.41 -5.31 48.02
N GLU A 157 1.95 -4.67 46.98
CA GLU A 157 1.49 -4.84 45.59
C GLU A 157 1.77 -6.25 45.05
N VAL A 158 2.86 -6.90 45.47
CA VAL A 158 3.24 -8.26 45.04
C VAL A 158 2.57 -9.35 45.88
N SER A 159 2.24 -9.07 47.14
CA SER A 159 1.60 -10.03 48.05
C SER A 159 0.07 -10.04 47.96
N ALA A 160 -0.51 -9.19 47.10
CA ALA A 160 -1.95 -9.11 46.83
C ALA A 160 -2.32 -9.97 45.61
#